data_AF-Q9EWB8-F1
#
_entry.id   AF-Q9EWB8-F1
#
_cell.length_a   1.000
_cell.length_b   1.000
_cell.length_c   1.000
_cell.angle_alpha   90.00
_cell.angle_beta   90.00
_cell.angle_gamma   90.00
#
_symmetry.space_group_name_H-M   'P 1'
#
loop_
_entity.id
_entity.type
_entity.pdbx_description
1 polymer ?
#
loop_
_entity_poly.entity_id
_entity_poly.type
_entity_poly.pdbx_seq_one_letter_code
_entity_poly.pdbx_strand_id
1 'polypeptide(L)' 'MDKEQKLRDYLKRASADLKRSRQRVTELEAAATEPIAIVGMSCRYPGGVSSPEDLWKMLVAGEDGITG' A
#
# COMPACT_ATOMS: atom_id res chain seq x y z
N MET A 1 -20.22 -16.17 43.84
CA MET A 1 -20.37 -16.99 42.63
C MET A 1 -21.04 -16.19 41.49
N ASP A 2 -22.27 -15.68 41.64
CA ASP A 2 -22.98 -14.94 40.58
C ASP A 2 -22.29 -13.64 40.11
N LYS A 3 -21.83 -12.80 41.05
CA LYS A 3 -21.18 -11.51 40.73
C LYS A 3 -19.86 -11.66 39.95
N GLU A 4 -19.07 -12.68 40.27
CA GLU A 4 -17.77 -12.94 39.62
C GLU A 4 -17.97 -13.47 38.20
N GLN A 5 -18.97 -14.34 37.99
CA GLN A 5 -19.35 -14.81 36.66
C GLN A 5 -19.87 -13.66 35.79
N LYS A 6 -20.76 -12.83 36.35
CA LYS A 6 -21.28 -11.64 35.67
C LYS A 6 -20.18 -10.65 35.30
N LEU A 7 -19.21 -10.44 36.19
CA LEU A 7 -18.03 -9.59 35.91
C LEU A 7 -17.19 -10.18 34.78
N ARG A 8 -16.88 -11.48 34.81
CA ARG A 8 -16.13 -12.15 33.74
C ARG A 8 -16.83 -12.02 32.39
N ASP A 9 -18.15 -12.21 32.35
CA ASP A 9 -18.91 -12.14 31.12
C ASP A 9 -18.98 -10.71 30.57
N TYR A 10 -19.09 -9.72 31.45
CA TYR A 10 -18.99 -8.31 31.06
C TYR A 10 -17.61 -7.98 30.49
N LEU A 11 -16.53 -8.38 31.17
CA LEU A 11 -15.17 -8.13 30.70
C LEU A 11 -14.88 -8.83 29.35
N LYS A 12 -15.39 -10.05 29.14
CA LYS A 12 -15.30 -10.74 27.84
C LYS A 12 -15.99 -9.96 26.72
N ARG A 13 -17.19 -9.44 26.96
CA ARG A 13 -17.91 -8.62 25.97
C ARG A 13 -17.18 -7.29 25.71
N ALA A 14 -16.84 -6.57 26.76
CA ALA A 14 -16.14 -5.28 26.65
C ALA A 14 -14.79 -5.41 25.92
N SER A 15 -14.01 -6.45 26.21
CA SER A 15 -12.74 -6.72 25.52
C SER A 15 -12.92 -7.11 24.05
N ALA A 16 -13.96 -7.89 23.72
CA ALA A 16 -14.29 -8.23 22.34
C ALA A 16 -14.70 -6.99 21.52
N ASP A 17 -15.50 -6.10 22.11
CA ASP A 17 -15.95 -4.87 21.47
C ASP A 17 -14.79 -3.89 21.26
N LEU A 18 -13.92 -3.74 22.26
CA LEU A 18 -12.70 -2.93 22.14
C LEU A 18 -11.77 -3.47 21.05
N LYS A 19 -11.55 -4.79 20.99
CA LYS A 19 -10.73 -5.41 19.94
C LYS A 19 -11.31 -5.11 18.55
N ARG A 20 -12.62 -5.24 18.39
CA ARG A 20 -13.32 -4.96 17.12
C ARG A 20 -13.20 -3.49 16.71
N SER A 21 -13.38 -2.56 17.66
CA SER A 21 -13.25 -1.13 17.39
C SER A 21 -11.82 -0.75 16.99
N ARG A 22 -10.81 -1.26 17.69
CA ARG A 22 -9.40 -1.04 17.35
C ARG A 22 -9.06 -1.59 15.98
N GLN A 23 -9.51 -2.80 15.67
CA GLN A 23 -9.27 -3.42 14.37
C GLN A 23 -9.82 -2.57 13.21
N ARG A 24 -11.01 -1.99 13.36
CA ARG A 24 -11.57 -1.06 12.34
C ARG A 24 -10.71 0.18 12.12
N VAL A 25 -10.16 0.76 13.19
CA VAL A 25 -9.25 1.92 13.07
C VAL A 25 -7.99 1.51 12.33
N THR A 26 -7.37 0.38 12.71
CA THR A 26 -6.18 -0.14 12.04
C THR A 26 -6.44 -0.46 10.57
N GLU A 27 -7.60 -1.02 10.23
CA GLU A 27 -7.98 -1.29 8.83
C GLU A 27 -8.13 0.00 8.02
N LEU A 28 -8.73 1.04 8.60
CA LEU A 28 -8.85 2.34 7.93
C LEU A 28 -7.50 3.04 7.76
N GLU A 29 -6.63 2.99 8.77
CA GLU A 29 -5.27 3.53 8.69
C GLU A 29 -4.42 2.78 7.66
N ALA A 30 -4.52 1.45 7.64
CA ALA A 30 -3.84 0.61 6.66
C ALA A 30 -4.33 0.89 5.23
N ALA A 31 -5.64 1.02 5.03
CA ALA A 31 -6.21 1.39 3.73
C ALA A 31 -5.79 2.80 3.30
N ALA A 32 -5.71 3.75 4.23
CA ALA A 32 -5.27 5.12 3.94
C ALA A 32 -3.78 5.22 3.57
N THR A 33 -2.97 4.24 3.99
CA THR A 33 -1.52 4.18 3.74
C THR A 33 -1.11 2.96 2.92
N GLU A 34 -2.07 2.36 2.20
CA GLU A 34 -1.84 1.17 1.40
C GLU A 34 -0.85 1.50 0.26
N PRO A 35 0.29 0.77 0.16
CA PRO A 35 1.24 0.99 -0.91
C PRO A 35 0.61 0.76 -2.29
N ILE A 36 0.78 1.71 -3.20
CA ILE A 36 0.28 1.59 -4.58
C ILE A 36 1.31 0.89 -5.45
N ALA A 37 0.91 -0.23 -6.07
CA ALA A 37 1.75 -0.96 -7.01
C ALA A 37 1.73 -0.32 -8.42
N ILE A 38 2.92 -0.11 -9.00
CA ILE A 38 3.06 0.20 -10.43
C ILE A 38 3.03 -1.12 -11.20
N VAL A 39 1.88 -1.45 -11.80
CA VAL A 39 1.66 -2.73 -12.50
C VAL A 39 2.06 -2.73 -13.97
N GLY A 40 2.38 -1.56 -14.52
CA GLY A 40 2.78 -1.40 -15.91
C GLY A 40 3.24 0.03 -16.19
N MET A 41 4.00 0.18 -17.28
CA MET A 41 4.54 1.46 -17.72
C MET A 41 4.63 1.49 -19.25
N SER A 42 4.52 2.69 -19.81
CA SER A 42 4.72 2.95 -21.24
C SER A 42 5.21 4.38 -21.41
N CYS A 43 5.99 4.64 -22.47
CA CYS A 43 6.52 5.98 -22.72
C CYS A 43 6.83 6.23 -24.20
N ARG A 44 7.01 7.52 -24.52
CA ARG A 44 7.58 8.02 -25.77
C ARG A 44 8.48 9.19 -25.40
N TYR A 45 9.77 9.09 -25.71
CA TYR A 45 10.78 10.11 -25.40
C TYR A 45 11.63 10.44 -26.63
N PRO A 46 12.38 11.56 -26.61
CA PRO A 46 13.42 11.85 -27.61
C PRO A 46 14.46 10.72 -27.73
N GLY A 47 15.26 10.75 -28.79
CA GLY A 47 16.22 9.67 -29.08
C GLY A 47 15.56 8.38 -29.61
N GLY A 48 14.31 8.45 -30.08
CA GLY A 48 13.60 7.29 -30.65
C GLY A 48 13.07 6.28 -29.63
N VAL A 49 13.08 6.62 -28.34
CA VAL A 49 12.65 5.75 -27.25
C VAL A 49 11.12 5.54 -27.26
N SER A 50 10.69 4.28 -27.42
CA SER A 50 9.28 3.91 -27.57
C SER A 50 8.76 2.93 -26.52
N SER A 51 9.61 2.54 -25.58
CA SER A 51 9.28 1.64 -24.49
C SER A 51 10.16 1.94 -23.27
N PRO A 52 9.73 1.54 -22.07
CA PRO A 52 10.58 1.61 -20.88
C PRO A 52 11.90 0.85 -21.05
N GLU A 53 11.90 -0.25 -21.81
CA GLU A 53 13.10 -1.02 -22.12
C GLU A 53 14.08 -0.24 -23.01
N ASP A 54 13.56 0.50 -24.02
CA ASP A 54 14.38 1.39 -24.84
C ASP A 54 14.99 2.53 -24.01
N LEU A 55 14.19 3.11 -23.11
CA LEU A 55 14.66 4.15 -22.19
C LEU A 55 15.79 3.61 -21.31
N TRP A 56 15.61 2.42 -20.74
CA TRP A 56 16.61 1.81 -19.87
C TRP A 56 17.93 1.55 -20.59
N LYS A 57 17.87 1.06 -21.84
CA LYS A 57 19.07 0.87 -22.69
C LYS A 57 19.83 2.18 -22.90
N MET A 58 19.11 3.25 -23.29
CA MET A 58 19.72 4.57 -23.52
C MET A 58 20.41 5.12 -22.26
N LEU A 59 19.75 5.01 -21.11
CA LEU A 59 20.30 5.47 -19.81
C LEU A 59 21.54 4.70 -19.40
N VAL A 60 21.53 3.36 -19.56
CA VAL A 60 22.69 2.52 -19.25
C VAL A 60 23.86 2.80 -20.20
N ALA A 61 23.57 3.09 -21.47
CA ALA A 61 24.58 3.49 -22.46
C ALA A 61 25.11 4.92 -22.24
N GLY A 62 24.44 5.74 -21.42
CA GLY A 62 24.81 7.14 -21.19
C GLY A 62 24.56 8.03 -22.41
N GLU A 63 23.63 7.64 -23.28
CA GLU A 63 23.30 8.36 -24.51
C GLU A 63 22.41 9.58 -24.24
N ASP A 64 22.56 10.62 -25.08
CA ASP A 64 21.71 11.81 -25.05
C ASP A 64 20.56 11.66 -26.06
N GLY A 65 19.34 11.91 -25.60
CA GLY A 65 18.12 11.85 -26.43
C GLY A 65 17.89 13.11 -27.28
N ILE A 66 18.66 14.18 -27.09
CA ILE A 66 18.54 15.40 -27.90
C ILE A 66 19.08 15.11 -29.30
N THR A 67 18.17 14.94 -30.25
CA THR A 67 18.48 14.89 -31.67
C THR A 67 18.14 16.24 -32.28
N GLY A 68 19.14 16.89 -32.91
CA GLY A 68 18.96 18.13 -33.66
C GLY A 68 18.32 17.96 -35.03
#